data_AF-A0A8S9GP95-F1
#
_entry.id   AF-A0A8S9GP95-F1
#
_cell.length_a   1.000
_cell.length_b   1.000
_cell.length_c   1.000
_cell.angle_alpha   90.00
_cell.angle_beta   90.00
_cell.angle_gamma   90.00
#
_symmetry.space_group_name_H-M   'P 1'
#
loop_
_entity.id
_entity.type
_entity.pdbx_description
1 polymer ?
#
loop_
_entity_poly.entity_id
_entity_poly.type
_entity_poly.pdbx_seq_one_letter_code
_entity_poly.pdbx_strand_id
1 'polypeptide(L)'
;MRRGGERYTGLPPYMSEIEEERSVSLRQLMVNEGLIPSPEDDKKRRSVIHMLQRIVVRWIKIVAWKRRLPQHHINATNATIIPYGSYSLGVHGSESDIDALCIGPFFATITEDFFIDLPDLLKSRAEVSEVHCVKDAKVPLIRFKFDGILVDLPYAQLRVLSIPNNVDVLNPFFLRDIDETSWRSLSGVRANQCILQIVPSVEDDGFEIIDEFFFSIV
;
A
#
# COMPACT_ATOMS: atom_id res chain seq x y z
N MET A 1 9.01 48.45 3.82
CA MET A 1 9.17 47.90 5.18
C MET A 1 8.48 46.55 5.26
N ARG A 2 9.23 45.46 5.04
CA ARG A 2 8.79 44.09 5.33
C ARG A 2 9.36 43.73 6.70
N ARG A 3 8.51 43.48 7.69
CA ARG A 3 8.92 42.94 8.99
C ARG A 3 9.20 41.46 8.80
N GLY A 4 10.43 41.05 9.09
CA GLY A 4 10.86 39.66 9.12
C GLY A 4 10.16 38.93 10.26
N GLY A 5 9.59 37.77 9.94
CA GLY A 5 9.18 36.79 10.95
C GLY A 5 10.43 36.05 11.42
N GLU A 6 10.82 36.30 12.66
CA GLU A 6 11.83 35.52 13.38
C GLU A 6 11.34 34.08 13.51
N ARG A 7 12.13 33.12 13.01
CA ARG A 7 11.94 31.70 13.31
C ARG A 7 12.44 31.47 14.73
N TYR A 8 11.56 31.07 15.64
CA TYR A 8 11.97 30.49 16.91
C TYR A 8 12.65 29.15 16.62
N THR A 9 13.98 29.10 16.67
CA THR A 9 14.75 27.85 16.77
C THR A 9 14.65 27.40 18.23
N GLY A 10 13.69 26.51 18.51
CA GLY A 10 13.44 26.00 19.85
C GLY A 10 14.59 25.11 20.34
N LEU A 11 14.99 25.36 21.60
CA LEU A 11 15.93 24.63 22.47
C LEU A 11 17.39 25.14 22.53
N PRO A 12 17.97 25.29 23.74
CA PRO A 12 19.39 25.55 23.92
C PRO A 12 20.27 24.41 23.38
N PRO A 13 21.49 24.67 22.85
CA PRO A 13 22.37 23.65 22.28
C PRO A 13 22.69 22.45 23.20
N TYR A 14 22.75 22.70 24.51
CA TYR A 14 22.94 21.65 25.51
C TYR A 14 21.74 20.69 25.64
N MET A 15 20.51 21.19 25.40
CA MET A 15 19.33 20.34 25.41
C MET A 15 19.22 19.51 24.13
N SER A 16 19.66 20.04 22.97
CA SER A 16 19.69 19.25 21.73
C SER A 16 20.67 18.08 21.80
N GLU A 17 21.84 18.25 22.43
CA GLU A 17 22.81 17.15 22.62
C GLU A 17 22.24 16.02 23.50
N ILE A 18 21.55 16.36 24.59
CA ILE A 18 20.91 15.37 25.47
C ILE A 18 19.74 14.66 24.77
N GLU A 19 18.95 15.38 23.96
CA GLU A 19 17.88 14.78 23.17
C GLU A 19 18.42 13.85 22.09
N GLU A 20 19.53 14.18 21.45
CA GLU A 20 20.25 13.34 20.49
C GLU A 20 20.72 12.04 21.15
N GLU A 21 21.42 12.13 22.28
CA GLU A 21 21.93 10.96 23.02
C GLU A 21 20.79 10.03 23.49
N ARG A 22 19.67 10.61 23.94
CA ARG A 22 18.47 9.85 24.31
C ARG A 22 17.82 9.18 23.11
N SER A 23 17.80 9.86 21.96
CA SER A 23 17.27 9.32 20.71
C SER A 23 18.10 8.14 20.22
N VAL A 24 19.43 8.25 20.25
CA VAL A 24 20.35 7.14 19.93
C VAL A 24 20.14 5.97 20.88
N SER A 25 20.04 6.23 22.18
CA SER A 25 19.81 5.18 23.19
C SER A 25 18.49 4.45 22.97
N LEU A 26 17.42 5.18 22.63
CA LEU A 26 16.12 4.61 22.31
C LEU A 26 16.19 3.75 21.06
N ARG A 27 16.85 4.21 19.99
CA ARG A 27 17.03 3.43 18.76
C ARG A 27 17.78 2.12 19.03
N GLN A 28 18.85 2.17 19.83
CA GLN A 28 19.59 0.95 20.19
C GLN A 28 18.71 -0.04 20.96
N LEU A 29 17.86 0.44 21.87
CA LEU A 29 16.90 -0.41 22.57
C LEU A 29 15.90 -1.04 21.59
N MET A 30 15.37 -0.26 20.64
CA MET A 30 14.45 -0.76 19.62
C MET A 30 15.08 -1.84 18.73
N VAL A 31 16.35 -1.68 18.36
CA VAL A 31 17.10 -2.73 17.63
C VAL A 31 17.27 -3.98 18.49
N ASN A 32 17.67 -3.82 19.75
CA ASN A 32 17.91 -4.95 20.65
C ASN A 32 16.64 -5.77 20.94
N GLU A 33 15.49 -5.10 21.01
CA GLU A 33 14.18 -5.73 21.19
C GLU A 33 13.57 -6.26 19.87
N GLY A 34 14.28 -6.11 18.74
CA GLY A 34 13.82 -6.59 17.42
C GLY A 34 12.61 -5.81 16.87
N LEU A 35 12.42 -4.57 17.30
CA LEU A 35 11.30 -3.72 16.87
C LEU A 35 11.55 -3.09 15.49
N ILE A 36 12.81 -3.04 15.06
CA ILE A 36 13.21 -2.51 13.74
C ILE A 36 13.45 -3.70 12.80
N PRO A 37 12.73 -3.78 11.67
CA PRO A 37 12.94 -4.82 10.67
C PRO A 37 14.37 -4.85 10.14
N SER A 38 14.83 -6.04 9.76
CA SER A 38 16.10 -6.17 9.05
C SER A 38 15.99 -5.69 7.59
N PRO A 39 17.09 -5.26 6.95
CA PRO A 39 17.09 -4.94 5.52
C PRO A 39 16.61 -6.10 4.64
N GLU A 40 16.88 -7.34 5.05
CA GLU A 40 16.40 -8.55 4.41
C GLU A 40 14.87 -8.71 4.49
N ASP A 41 14.28 -8.39 5.65
CA ASP A 41 12.83 -8.40 5.86
C ASP A 41 12.13 -7.40 4.94
N ASP A 42 12.69 -6.21 4.81
CA ASP A 42 12.15 -5.18 3.92
C ASP A 42 12.29 -5.56 2.45
N LYS A 43 13.43 -6.14 2.06
CA LYS A 43 13.63 -6.67 0.71
C LYS A 43 12.61 -7.76 0.39
N LYS A 44 12.30 -8.63 1.35
CA LYS A 44 11.28 -9.68 1.21
C LYS A 44 9.89 -9.08 1.03
N ARG A 45 9.50 -8.09 1.85
CA ARG A 45 8.21 -7.37 1.71
C ARG A 45 8.08 -6.67 0.36
N ARG A 46 9.13 -5.98 -0.11
CA ARG A 46 9.18 -5.39 -1.46
C ARG A 46 8.98 -6.43 -2.55
N SER A 47 9.60 -7.60 -2.42
CA SER A 47 9.43 -8.71 -3.37
C SER A 47 7.99 -9.24 -3.40
N VAL A 48 7.36 -9.41 -2.23
CA VAL A 48 5.94 -9.81 -2.11
C VAL A 48 5.03 -8.81 -2.81
N ILE A 49 5.19 -7.51 -2.54
CA ILE A 49 4.39 -6.44 -3.16
C ILE A 49 4.57 -6.47 -4.69
N HIS A 50 5.81 -6.57 -5.17
CA HIS A 50 6.07 -6.62 -6.61
C HIS A 50 5.44 -7.85 -7.28
N MET A 51 5.53 -9.02 -6.64
CA MET A 51 4.93 -10.24 -7.19
C MET A 51 3.40 -10.19 -7.15
N LEU A 52 2.82 -9.66 -6.07
CA LEU A 52 1.38 -9.46 -5.94
C LEU A 52 0.85 -8.49 -7.01
N GLN A 53 1.56 -7.40 -7.29
CA GLN A 53 1.24 -6.47 -8.38
C GLN A 53 1.14 -7.23 -9.73
N ARG A 54 2.09 -8.11 -10.03
CA ARG A 54 2.05 -8.93 -11.26
C ARG A 54 0.86 -9.89 -11.29
N ILE A 55 0.48 -10.44 -10.14
CA ILE A 55 -0.68 -11.33 -10.02
C ILE A 55 -1.98 -10.56 -10.30
N VAL A 56 -2.19 -9.38 -9.71
CA VAL A 56 -3.41 -8.60 -9.94
C VAL A 56 -3.52 -8.10 -11.37
N VAL A 57 -2.40 -7.73 -12.01
CA VAL A 57 -2.37 -7.37 -13.44
C VAL A 57 -2.73 -8.57 -14.32
N ARG A 58 -2.26 -9.77 -13.99
CA ARG A 58 -2.64 -10.99 -14.71
C ARG A 58 -4.11 -11.32 -14.49
N TRP A 59 -4.60 -11.26 -13.27
CA TRP A 59 -5.99 -11.49 -12.91
C TRP A 59 -6.92 -10.58 -13.72
N ILE A 60 -6.64 -9.29 -13.77
CA ILE A 60 -7.55 -8.38 -14.46
C ILE A 60 -7.60 -8.62 -15.98
N LYS A 61 -6.50 -9.08 -16.59
CA LYS A 61 -6.48 -9.49 -18.00
C LYS A 61 -7.34 -10.73 -18.26
N ILE A 62 -7.33 -11.69 -17.33
CA ILE A 62 -8.21 -12.87 -17.39
C ILE A 62 -9.68 -12.43 -17.29
N VAL A 63 -10.00 -11.53 -16.36
CA VAL A 63 -11.35 -10.98 -16.21
C VAL A 63 -11.78 -10.22 -17.47
N ALA A 64 -10.94 -9.34 -18.02
CA ALA A 64 -11.20 -8.62 -19.27
C ALA A 64 -11.51 -9.57 -20.44
N TRP A 65 -10.76 -10.67 -20.54
CA TRP A 65 -11.01 -11.72 -21.53
C TRP A 65 -12.35 -12.44 -21.29
N LYS A 66 -12.69 -12.80 -20.04
CA LYS A 66 -13.99 -13.41 -19.68
C LYS A 66 -15.17 -12.49 -20.04
N ARG A 67 -15.00 -11.18 -19.88
CA ARG A 67 -15.97 -10.14 -20.28
C ARG A 67 -16.00 -9.87 -21.79
N ARG A 68 -15.21 -10.62 -22.59
CA ARG A 68 -15.13 -10.51 -24.06
C ARG A 68 -14.76 -9.11 -24.56
N LEU A 69 -13.91 -8.41 -23.81
CA LEU A 69 -13.40 -7.12 -24.26
C LEU A 69 -12.54 -7.28 -25.53
N PRO A 70 -12.50 -6.28 -26.43
CA PRO A 70 -11.60 -6.29 -27.59
C PRO A 70 -10.14 -6.51 -27.18
N GLN A 71 -9.35 -7.20 -28.02
CA GLN A 71 -7.96 -7.53 -27.70
C GLN A 71 -7.10 -6.31 -27.33
N HIS A 72 -7.32 -5.17 -27.99
CA HIS A 72 -6.62 -3.92 -27.65
C HIS A 72 -6.98 -3.42 -26.25
N HIS A 73 -8.23 -3.56 -25.81
CA HIS A 73 -8.64 -3.25 -24.44
C HIS A 73 -8.07 -4.25 -23.43
N ILE A 74 -8.04 -5.56 -23.74
CA ILE A 74 -7.41 -6.56 -22.86
C ILE A 74 -5.93 -6.24 -22.64
N ASN A 75 -5.22 -5.87 -23.71
CA ASN A 75 -3.80 -5.52 -23.65
C ASN A 75 -3.55 -4.25 -22.82
N ALA A 76 -4.43 -3.25 -22.94
CA ALA A 76 -4.33 -1.96 -22.26
C ALA A 76 -4.93 -1.94 -20.84
N THR A 77 -5.71 -2.95 -20.48
CA THR A 77 -6.32 -3.09 -19.15
C THR A 77 -5.24 -3.32 -18.10
N ASN A 78 -5.42 -2.65 -16.97
CA ASN A 78 -4.53 -2.75 -15.84
C ASN A 78 -5.29 -2.71 -14.51
N ALA A 79 -4.64 -3.20 -13.47
CA ALA A 79 -5.06 -3.12 -12.06
C ALA A 79 -3.80 -2.80 -11.24
N THR A 80 -3.97 -2.17 -10.09
CA THR A 80 -2.84 -1.81 -9.23
C THR A 80 -3.07 -2.20 -7.79
N ILE A 81 -2.01 -2.32 -7.02
CA ILE A 81 -2.05 -2.37 -5.57
C ILE A 81 -1.38 -1.13 -4.99
N ILE A 82 -1.93 -0.62 -3.89
CA ILE A 82 -1.31 0.47 -3.12
C ILE A 82 -1.09 -0.02 -1.70
N PRO A 83 0.17 -0.29 -1.30
CA PRO A 83 0.50 -0.54 0.10
C PRO A 83 0.09 0.65 0.97
N TYR A 84 -0.45 0.38 2.15
CA TYR A 84 -0.79 1.40 3.15
C TYR A 84 -0.50 0.86 4.56
N GLY A 85 -1.10 1.45 5.60
CA GLY A 85 -0.89 1.04 6.99
C GLY A 85 0.52 1.34 7.50
N SER A 86 0.95 0.56 8.49
CA SER A 86 2.25 0.71 9.16
C SER A 86 3.43 0.57 8.20
N TYR A 87 3.34 -0.33 7.22
CA TYR A 87 4.37 -0.55 6.22
C TYR A 87 4.65 0.72 5.38
N SER A 88 3.59 1.34 4.86
CA SER A 88 3.73 2.57 4.08
C SER A 88 4.14 3.79 4.92
N LEU A 89 3.95 3.74 6.25
CA LEU A 89 4.38 4.80 7.17
C LEU A 89 5.82 4.58 7.68
N GLY A 90 6.47 3.47 7.34
CA GLY A 90 7.83 3.15 7.80
C GLY A 90 7.92 2.77 9.28
N VAL A 91 6.81 2.36 9.89
CA VAL A 91 6.72 2.02 11.32
C VAL A 91 6.32 0.55 11.56
N HIS A 92 6.46 -0.29 10.54
CA HIS A 92 6.19 -1.73 10.65
C HIS A 92 7.30 -2.45 11.42
N GLY A 93 6.94 -3.52 12.12
CA GLY A 93 7.89 -4.46 12.74
C GLY A 93 8.05 -5.73 11.91
N SER A 94 8.97 -6.61 12.32
CA SER A 94 9.25 -7.88 11.62
C SER A 94 8.04 -8.82 11.52
N GLU A 95 7.13 -8.77 12.49
CA GLU A 95 5.89 -9.56 12.52
C GLU A 95 4.67 -8.84 11.92
N SER A 96 4.84 -7.59 11.45
CA SER A 96 3.74 -6.84 10.84
C SER A 96 3.33 -7.42 9.48
N ASP A 97 2.03 -7.38 9.24
CA ASP A 97 1.39 -7.70 7.97
C ASP A 97 1.61 -6.61 6.91
N ILE A 98 1.28 -6.94 5.67
CA ILE A 98 1.21 -6.00 4.57
C ILE A 98 -0.25 -5.68 4.30
N ASP A 99 -0.65 -4.46 4.63
CA ASP A 99 -1.88 -3.83 4.16
C ASP A 99 -1.68 -3.33 2.72
N ALA A 100 -2.44 -3.88 1.76
CA ALA A 100 -2.36 -3.43 0.37
C ALA A 100 -3.76 -3.33 -0.25
N LEU A 101 -4.12 -2.15 -0.76
CA LEU A 101 -5.40 -1.95 -1.44
C LEU A 101 -5.28 -2.41 -2.89
N CYS A 102 -6.07 -3.40 -3.31
CA CYS A 102 -6.24 -3.75 -4.72
C CYS A 102 -7.25 -2.82 -5.38
N ILE A 103 -6.87 -2.21 -6.51
CA ILE A 103 -7.71 -1.30 -7.27
C ILE A 103 -7.94 -1.88 -8.68
N GLY A 104 -9.21 -2.07 -9.02
CA GLY A 104 -9.63 -2.63 -10.31
C GLY A 104 -10.60 -1.73 -11.09
N PRO A 105 -10.75 -1.98 -12.40
CA PRO A 105 -11.65 -1.25 -13.28
C PRO A 105 -13.11 -1.65 -13.10
N PHE A 106 -14.03 -0.87 -13.70
CA PHE A 106 -15.47 -0.96 -13.47
C PHE A 106 -16.11 -2.32 -13.81
N PHE A 107 -15.45 -3.12 -14.66
CA PHE A 107 -15.96 -4.43 -15.09
C PHE A 107 -15.52 -5.59 -14.19
N ALA A 108 -14.61 -5.36 -13.23
CA ALA A 108 -14.15 -6.37 -12.29
C ALA A 108 -14.88 -6.20 -10.95
N THR A 109 -15.88 -7.05 -10.73
CA THR A 109 -16.79 -7.02 -9.58
C THR A 109 -16.15 -7.60 -8.33
N ILE A 110 -16.55 -7.09 -7.17
CA ILE A 110 -16.06 -7.62 -5.90
C ILE A 110 -16.55 -9.05 -5.63
N THR A 111 -17.80 -9.35 -5.98
CA THR A 111 -18.47 -10.61 -5.62
C THR A 111 -17.98 -11.81 -6.42
N GLU A 112 -17.75 -11.64 -7.73
CA GLU A 112 -17.33 -12.71 -8.63
C GLU A 112 -15.82 -12.63 -8.88
N ASP A 113 -15.36 -11.52 -9.45
CA ASP A 113 -13.99 -11.44 -9.96
C ASP A 113 -12.99 -11.35 -8.81
N PHE A 114 -13.26 -10.52 -7.79
CA PHE A 114 -12.36 -10.39 -6.65
C PHE A 114 -12.48 -11.56 -5.68
N PHE A 115 -13.68 -11.98 -5.27
CA PHE A 115 -13.84 -13.03 -4.24
C PHE A 115 -13.88 -14.48 -4.75
N ILE A 116 -13.81 -14.71 -6.06
CA ILE A 116 -13.74 -16.06 -6.64
C ILE A 116 -12.48 -16.19 -7.50
N ASP A 117 -12.37 -15.38 -8.55
CA ASP A 117 -11.30 -15.55 -9.54
C ASP A 117 -9.90 -15.23 -8.99
N LEU A 118 -9.73 -14.15 -8.21
CA LEU A 118 -8.44 -13.78 -7.66
C LEU A 118 -7.93 -14.79 -6.60
N PRO A 119 -8.75 -15.26 -5.63
CA PRO A 119 -8.36 -16.32 -4.70
C PRO A 119 -7.91 -17.59 -5.40
N ASP A 120 -8.60 -18.01 -6.46
CA ASP A 120 -8.22 -19.21 -7.21
C ASP A 120 -6.86 -19.02 -7.92
N LEU A 121 -6.62 -17.82 -8.48
CA LEU A 121 -5.31 -17.48 -9.05
C LEU A 121 -4.21 -17.45 -7.96
N LEU A 122 -4.50 -16.90 -6.78
CA LEU A 122 -3.58 -16.86 -5.65
C LEU A 122 -3.22 -18.27 -5.17
N LYS A 123 -4.21 -19.15 -4.98
CA LYS A 123 -3.99 -20.55 -4.57
C LYS A 123 -3.19 -21.38 -5.57
N SER A 124 -3.11 -20.95 -6.83
CA SER A 124 -2.29 -21.62 -7.85
C SER A 124 -0.78 -21.33 -7.73
N ARG A 125 -0.39 -20.40 -6.85
CA ARG A 125 1.01 -20.01 -6.60
C ARG A 125 1.59 -20.81 -5.45
N ALA A 126 2.81 -21.31 -5.61
CA ALA A 126 3.48 -22.11 -4.58
C ALA A 126 3.89 -21.25 -3.36
N GLU A 127 4.10 -19.96 -3.60
CA GLU A 127 4.48 -18.94 -2.63
C GLU A 127 3.31 -18.51 -1.72
N VAL A 128 2.07 -18.84 -2.12
CA VAL A 128 0.85 -18.39 -1.43
C VAL A 128 0.22 -19.53 -0.63
N SER A 129 -0.14 -19.24 0.62
CA SER A 129 -0.83 -20.18 1.53
C SER A 129 -1.90 -19.46 2.34
N GLU A 130 -2.73 -20.22 3.06
CA GLU A 130 -3.72 -19.69 4.01
C GLU A 130 -4.67 -18.63 3.42
N VAL A 131 -5.18 -18.86 2.19
CA VAL A 131 -6.08 -17.92 1.52
C VAL A 131 -7.49 -17.96 2.12
N HIS A 132 -7.91 -16.85 2.71
CA HIS A 132 -9.20 -16.66 3.37
C HIS A 132 -9.92 -15.41 2.83
N CYS A 133 -11.18 -15.56 2.41
CA CYS A 133 -12.01 -14.44 1.97
C CYS A 133 -12.90 -13.96 3.13
N VAL A 134 -12.73 -12.72 3.57
CA VAL A 134 -13.52 -12.08 4.62
C VAL A 134 -14.55 -11.17 3.96
N LYS A 135 -15.78 -11.67 3.77
CA LYS A 135 -16.85 -10.94 3.06
C LYS A 135 -17.72 -10.10 3.99
N ASP A 136 -18.00 -10.62 5.18
CA ASP A 136 -18.94 -10.03 6.14
C ASP A 136 -18.25 -9.07 7.13
N ALA A 137 -17.46 -8.14 6.59
CA ALA A 137 -16.75 -7.12 7.37
C ALA A 137 -17.08 -5.71 6.86
N LYS A 138 -16.79 -4.69 7.68
CA LYS A 138 -16.98 -3.28 7.28
C LYS A 138 -16.18 -2.93 6.02
N VAL A 139 -14.99 -3.53 5.89
CA VAL A 139 -14.13 -3.51 4.71
C VAL A 139 -13.85 -4.96 4.33
N PRO A 140 -14.51 -5.49 3.30
CA PRO A 140 -14.26 -6.84 2.81
C PRO A 140 -12.85 -6.98 2.22
N LEU A 141 -12.18 -8.10 2.49
CA LEU A 141 -10.80 -8.34 2.05
C LEU A 141 -10.49 -9.81 1.83
N ILE A 142 -9.40 -10.09 1.13
CA ILE A 142 -8.76 -11.42 1.07
C ILE A 142 -7.52 -11.36 1.94
N ARG A 143 -7.43 -12.27 2.91
CA ARG A 143 -6.27 -12.46 3.76
C ARG A 143 -5.51 -13.70 3.32
N PHE A 144 -4.19 -13.63 3.19
CA PHE A 144 -3.36 -14.78 2.82
C PHE A 144 -1.93 -14.61 3.30
N LYS A 145 -1.14 -15.69 3.28
CA LYS A 145 0.32 -15.63 3.47
C LYS A 145 1.04 -15.71 2.14
N PHE A 146 1.96 -14.80 1.87
CA PHE A 146 2.84 -14.80 0.72
C PHE A 146 4.29 -14.91 1.19
N ASP A 147 4.98 -15.99 0.84
CA ASP A 147 6.32 -16.32 1.36
C ASP A 147 6.40 -16.24 2.89
N GLY A 148 5.31 -16.60 3.57
CA GLY A 148 5.16 -16.56 5.03
C GLY A 148 4.76 -15.19 5.61
N ILE A 149 4.68 -14.12 4.81
CA ILE A 149 4.23 -12.79 5.26
C ILE A 149 2.71 -12.69 5.13
N LEU A 150 2.03 -12.28 6.18
CA LEU A 150 0.58 -12.05 6.14
C LEU A 150 0.26 -10.82 5.29
N VAL A 151 -0.72 -10.95 4.40
CA VAL A 151 -1.19 -9.87 3.52
C VAL A 151 -2.70 -9.72 3.66
N ASP A 152 -3.12 -8.49 3.94
CA ASP A 152 -4.51 -8.07 3.93
C ASP A 152 -4.78 -7.25 2.66
N LEU A 153 -5.60 -7.82 1.78
CA LEU A 153 -5.90 -7.26 0.47
C LEU A 153 -7.37 -6.86 0.40
N PRO A 154 -7.78 -5.64 0.79
CA PRO A 154 -9.08 -5.09 0.44
C PRO A 154 -9.17 -4.73 -1.04
N TYR A 155 -10.39 -4.49 -1.53
CA TYR A 155 -10.66 -4.13 -2.92
C TYR A 155 -11.42 -2.82 -3.05
N ALA A 156 -11.04 -2.01 -4.04
CA ALA A 156 -11.80 -0.86 -4.52
C ALA A 156 -11.99 -0.94 -6.03
N GLN A 157 -13.23 -0.78 -6.49
CA GLN A 157 -13.57 -0.67 -7.90
C GLN A 157 -13.65 0.80 -8.31
N LEU A 158 -12.92 1.20 -9.35
CA LEU A 158 -13.02 2.53 -9.93
C LEU A 158 -13.83 2.51 -11.23
N ARG A 159 -14.50 3.63 -11.52
CA ARG A 159 -15.32 3.84 -12.73
C ARG A 159 -14.49 4.14 -13.99
N VAL A 160 -13.39 3.43 -14.18
CA VAL A 160 -12.49 3.58 -15.34
C VAL A 160 -12.24 2.23 -16.00
N LEU A 161 -11.97 2.23 -17.31
CA LEU A 161 -11.72 1.00 -18.08
C LEU A 161 -10.34 0.40 -17.78
N SER A 162 -9.35 1.25 -17.50
CA SER A 162 -7.99 0.82 -17.14
C SER A 162 -7.48 1.68 -16.00
N ILE A 163 -6.84 1.04 -15.02
CA ILE A 163 -6.30 1.69 -13.84
C ILE A 163 -4.89 2.20 -14.16
N PRO A 164 -4.60 3.51 -14.02
CA PRO A 164 -3.25 4.01 -14.20
C PRO A 164 -2.30 3.40 -13.16
N ASN A 165 -1.01 3.28 -13.48
CA ASN A 165 -0.04 2.74 -12.51
C ASN A 165 0.04 3.61 -11.24
N ASN A 166 0.04 4.93 -11.42
CA ASN A 166 0.14 5.92 -10.35
C ASN A 166 -1.24 6.53 -10.06
N VAL A 167 -2.14 5.74 -9.48
CA VAL A 167 -3.46 6.24 -9.07
C VAL A 167 -3.30 7.21 -7.90
N ASP A 168 -3.68 8.47 -8.11
CA ASP A 168 -3.86 9.43 -7.02
C ASP A 168 -5.24 9.24 -6.38
N VAL A 169 -5.30 8.57 -5.24
CA VAL A 169 -6.55 8.31 -4.51
C VAL A 169 -7.14 9.55 -3.82
N LEU A 170 -6.42 10.68 -3.79
CA LEU A 170 -6.94 11.97 -3.35
C LEU A 170 -7.63 12.73 -4.48
N ASN A 171 -7.37 12.36 -5.73
CA ASN A 171 -7.97 13.03 -6.88
C ASN A 171 -9.49 12.81 -6.93
N PRO A 172 -10.31 13.89 -6.86
CA PRO A 172 -11.76 13.79 -6.91
C PRO A 172 -12.30 13.05 -8.14
N PHE A 173 -11.54 13.01 -9.24
CA PHE A 173 -11.92 12.29 -10.46
C PHE A 173 -12.25 10.81 -10.19
N PHE A 174 -11.40 10.10 -9.44
CA PHE A 174 -11.57 8.67 -9.15
C PHE A 174 -12.63 8.40 -8.09
N LEU A 175 -13.01 9.43 -7.35
CA LEU A 175 -13.94 9.35 -6.23
C LEU A 175 -15.40 9.56 -6.63
N ARG A 176 -15.66 9.89 -7.91
CA ARG A 176 -17.02 10.07 -8.43
C ARG A 176 -17.70 8.71 -8.61
N ASP A 177 -18.95 8.61 -8.14
CA ASP A 177 -19.84 7.45 -8.32
C ASP A 177 -19.25 6.11 -7.87
N ILE A 178 -18.37 6.19 -6.86
CA ILE A 178 -17.80 5.03 -6.19
C ILE A 178 -18.79 4.49 -5.15
N ASP A 179 -18.88 3.17 -5.05
CA ASP A 179 -19.75 2.53 -4.06
C ASP A 179 -19.17 2.67 -2.65
N GLU A 180 -20.03 2.50 -1.64
CA GLU A 180 -19.66 2.66 -0.25
C GLU A 180 -18.56 1.69 0.21
N THR A 181 -18.52 0.48 -0.35
CA THR A 181 -17.51 -0.53 0.00
C THR A 181 -16.14 -0.07 -0.51
N SER A 182 -16.06 0.30 -1.79
CA SER A 182 -14.84 0.82 -2.40
C SER A 182 -14.37 2.12 -1.74
N TRP A 183 -15.29 3.00 -1.31
CA TRP A 183 -14.96 4.20 -0.54
C TRP A 183 -14.30 3.88 0.81
N ARG A 184 -14.85 2.91 1.55
CA ARG A 184 -14.27 2.46 2.82
C ARG A 184 -12.89 1.83 2.61
N SER A 185 -12.71 1.02 1.56
CA SER A 185 -11.40 0.44 1.20
C SER A 185 -10.34 1.51 0.87
N LEU A 186 -10.71 2.57 0.14
CA LEU A 186 -9.80 3.70 -0.16
C LEU A 186 -9.44 4.55 1.06
N SER A 187 -10.29 4.55 2.10
CA SER A 187 -10.12 5.44 3.24
C SER A 187 -8.80 5.19 3.99
N GLY A 188 -8.32 3.95 4.05
CA GLY A 188 -7.03 3.61 4.68
C GLY A 188 -5.85 4.26 3.95
N VAL A 189 -5.77 4.10 2.63
CA VAL A 189 -4.72 4.71 1.81
C VAL A 189 -4.75 6.23 1.92
N ARG A 190 -5.94 6.83 1.89
CA ARG A 190 -6.10 8.28 1.99
C ARG A 190 -5.65 8.82 3.34
N ALA A 191 -6.00 8.13 4.44
CA ALA A 191 -5.55 8.51 5.77
C ALA A 191 -4.02 8.49 5.86
N ASN A 192 -3.37 7.43 5.36
CA ASN A 192 -1.91 7.34 5.28
C ASN A 192 -1.30 8.52 4.51
N GLN A 193 -1.80 8.83 3.32
CA GLN A 193 -1.29 9.93 2.51
C GLN A 193 -1.48 11.29 3.19
N CYS A 194 -2.62 11.52 3.85
CA CYS A 194 -2.82 12.75 4.61
C CYS A 194 -1.87 12.86 5.80
N ILE A 195 -1.58 11.75 6.50
CA ILE A 195 -0.59 11.74 7.59
C ILE A 195 0.78 12.16 7.06
N LEU A 196 1.25 11.54 5.96
CA LEU A 196 2.55 11.85 5.35
C LEU A 196 2.64 13.29 4.86
N GLN A 197 1.52 13.91 4.44
CA GLN A 197 1.50 15.32 4.01
C GLN A 197 1.54 16.32 5.18
N ILE A 198 1.10 15.92 6.38
CA ILE A 198 0.95 16.83 7.54
C ILE A 198 2.19 16.77 8.45
N VAL A 199 2.93 15.67 8.46
CA VAL A 199 4.12 15.49 9.31
C VAL A 199 5.30 16.30 8.74
N PRO A 200 5.82 17.31 9.46
CA PRO A 200 6.81 18.26 8.93
C PRO A 200 8.23 17.70 8.79
N SER A 201 8.52 16.54 9.38
CA SER A 201 9.82 15.87 9.34
C SER A 201 9.60 14.36 9.30
N VAL A 202 9.39 13.83 8.10
CA VAL A 202 9.70 12.42 7.86
C VAL A 202 11.23 12.41 7.75
N GLU A 203 11.93 12.14 8.86
CA GLU A 203 13.39 12.07 8.83
C GLU A 203 13.81 11.06 7.75
N ASP A 204 14.72 11.50 6.86
CA ASP A 204 15.37 10.73 5.79
C ASP A 204 16.34 9.67 6.36
N ASP A 205 15.97 9.04 7.46
CA ASP A 205 16.75 7.98 8.10
C ASP A 205 16.49 6.65 7.40
N GLY A 206 16.96 6.53 6.15
CA GLY A 206 17.19 5.25 5.48
C GLY A 206 15.95 4.48 4.99
N PHE A 207 14.77 5.11 4.95
CA PHE A 207 13.57 4.52 4.36
C PHE A 207 13.29 5.09 2.96
N GLU A 208 14.14 4.73 1.97
CA GLU A 208 13.83 4.80 0.53
C GLU A 208 12.68 3.82 0.16
N ILE A 209 11.55 3.84 0.87
CA ILE A 209 10.40 2.98 0.56
C ILE A 209 9.35 3.73 -0.27
N ILE A 210 9.43 5.06 -0.38
CA ILE A 210 8.34 5.85 -0.98
C ILE A 210 8.71 6.56 -2.29
N ASP A 211 9.99 6.86 -2.56
CA ASP A 211 10.37 7.58 -3.79
C ASP A 211 10.65 6.67 -5.01
N GLU A 212 11.17 5.45 -4.84
CA GLU A 212 11.46 4.57 -6.00
C GLU A 212 10.20 4.04 -6.71
N PHE A 213 9.06 3.93 -6.00
CA PHE A 213 7.81 3.50 -6.65
C PHE A 213 7.22 4.59 -7.57
N PHE A 214 7.52 5.86 -7.32
CA PHE A 214 7.05 6.97 -8.17
C PHE A 214 7.97 7.27 -9.35
N PHE A 215 9.29 7.02 -9.23
CA PHE A 215 10.27 7.35 -10.28
C PHE A 215 10.72 6.19 -11.18
N SER A 216 10.53 4.92 -10.81
CA SER A 216 11.00 3.79 -11.64
C SER A 216 10.05 3.36 -12.79
N ILE A 217 9.06 4.19 -13.13
CA ILE A 217 8.29 4.05 -14.39
C ILE A 217 8.42 5.34 -15.22
N VAL A 218 9.65 5.67 -15.58
CA VAL A 218 10.02 6.45 -16.78
C VAL A 218 11.12 5.69 -17.51
#